data_AF-A0A9P7S2M5-F1
#
_entry.id   AF-A0A9P7S2M5-F1
#
_cell.length_a   1.000
_cell.length_b   1.000
_cell.length_c   1.000
_cell.angle_alpha   90.00
_cell.angle_beta   90.00
_cell.angle_gamma   90.00
#
_symmetry.space_group_name_H-M   'P 1'
#
loop_
_entity.id
_entity.type
_entity.pdbx_description
1 polymer ?
#
loop_
_entity_poly.entity_id
_entity_poly.type
_entity_poly.pdbx_seq_one_letter_code
_entity_poly.pdbx_strand_id
1 'polypeptide(L)'
;MSDTINSTKFLGAGLVYIRNQSGNYADAFVSKLSHDSGSDYWFSVPTSFDDPGAKWDRSDHDWEVIGFKDEGGKQVGFYVDLEKFTTYVTVHTVSQSGIQIVQVGP
;
A
#
# COMPACT_ATOMS: atom_id res chain seq x y z
N MET A 1 5.75 1.79 22.95
CA MET A 1 4.74 2.65 22.30
C MET A 1 5.44 3.92 21.86
N SER A 2 5.81 4.01 20.58
CA SER A 2 6.25 5.23 19.89
C SER A 2 6.73 4.81 18.51
N ASP A 3 5.93 5.01 17.46
CA ASP A 3 6.42 5.23 16.09
C ASP A 3 5.26 5.40 15.11
N THR A 4 4.52 6.51 15.17
CA THR A 4 3.39 6.67 14.24
C THR A 4 3.23 8.07 13.65
N ILE A 5 4.12 9.02 13.93
CA ILE A 5 3.95 10.39 13.39
C ILE A 5 5.19 10.91 12.64
N ASN A 6 6.37 10.29 12.79
CA ASN A 6 7.58 10.68 12.04
C ASN A 6 7.89 9.81 10.80
N SER A 7 7.12 8.74 10.54
CA SER A 7 7.43 7.79 9.46
C SER A 7 6.78 8.10 8.11
N THR A 8 5.88 9.08 8.04
CA THR A 8 5.15 9.44 6.82
C THR A 8 5.54 10.83 6.37
N LYS A 9 6.26 10.92 5.25
CA LYS A 9 6.68 12.18 4.63
C LYS A 9 6.49 12.09 3.12
N PHE A 10 6.42 13.23 2.45
CA PHE A 10 6.49 13.24 1.00
C PHE A 10 7.90 12.83 0.56
N LEU A 11 7.97 11.75 -0.20
CA LEU A 11 9.19 11.20 -0.79
C LEU A 11 9.18 11.26 -2.33
N GLY A 12 8.01 11.53 -2.91
CA GLY A 12 7.75 11.51 -4.33
C GLY A 12 6.31 11.09 -4.62
N ALA A 13 5.76 11.60 -5.71
CA ALA A 13 4.50 11.09 -6.26
C ALA A 13 4.68 9.63 -6.74
N GLY A 14 3.59 8.88 -6.86
CA GLY A 14 3.63 7.49 -7.35
C GLY A 14 4.19 6.47 -6.37
N LEU A 15 4.74 6.90 -5.23
CA LEU A 15 5.32 6.01 -4.24
C LEU A 15 4.24 5.43 -3.32
N VAL A 16 4.21 4.11 -3.20
CA VAL A 16 3.33 3.38 -2.28
C VAL A 16 4.18 2.58 -1.31
N TYR A 17 3.97 2.78 -0.01
CA TYR A 17 4.56 1.97 1.04
C TYR A 17 3.46 1.20 1.76
N ILE A 18 3.59 -0.13 1.85
CA ILE A 18 2.59 -0.98 2.48
C ILE A 18 3.23 -1.77 3.61
N ARG A 19 2.62 -1.73 4.80
CA ARG A 19 3.02 -2.57 5.94
C ARG A 19 1.83 -3.26 6.57
N ASN A 20 2.10 -4.36 7.25
CA ASN A 20 1.13 -5.18 7.97
C ASN A 20 1.36 -5.08 9.48
N GLN A 21 0.37 -4.52 10.17
CA GLN A 21 0.32 -4.43 11.63
C GLN A 21 -0.87 -5.22 12.21
N SER A 22 -1.44 -6.14 11.44
CA SER A 22 -2.58 -6.96 11.86
C SER A 22 -2.18 -8.13 12.78
N GLY A 23 -0.90 -8.53 12.75
CA GLY A 23 -0.42 -9.77 13.38
C GLY A 23 -0.81 -11.05 12.65
N ASN A 24 -1.58 -10.96 11.55
CA ASN A 24 -1.98 -12.08 10.70
C ASN A 24 -1.36 -11.94 9.31
N TYR A 25 -1.39 -13.02 8.52
CA TYR A 25 -0.96 -12.97 7.12
C TYR A 25 -1.82 -12.00 6.30
N ALA A 26 -1.16 -11.24 5.42
CA ALA A 26 -1.80 -10.46 4.39
C ALA A 26 -0.90 -10.39 3.16
N ASP A 27 -1.48 -10.59 1.98
CA ASP A 27 -0.85 -10.21 0.72
C ASP A 27 -1.49 -8.93 0.20
N ALA A 28 -0.73 -8.16 -0.57
CA ALA A 28 -1.22 -7.03 -1.34
C ALA A 28 -0.94 -7.20 -2.83
N PHE A 29 -1.67 -6.46 -3.65
CA PHE A 29 -1.27 -6.16 -5.02
C PHE A 29 -1.57 -4.69 -5.30
N VAL A 30 -0.80 -4.08 -6.19
CA VAL A 30 -1.09 -2.74 -6.72
C VAL A 30 -1.34 -2.93 -8.20
N SER A 31 -2.48 -2.48 -8.71
CA SER A 31 -2.90 -2.73 -10.09
C SER A 31 -1.97 -2.12 -11.12
N LYS A 32 -2.26 -2.41 -12.37
CA LYS A 32 -1.67 -1.81 -13.57
C LYS A 32 -2.70 -0.92 -14.29
N LEU A 33 -3.67 -0.38 -13.55
CA LEU A 33 -4.95 -0.01 -14.16
C LEU A 33 -4.80 1.11 -15.19
N SER A 34 -3.87 2.04 -14.96
CA SER A 34 -3.56 3.09 -15.93
C SER A 34 -2.50 2.68 -16.97
N HIS A 35 -1.66 1.64 -16.76
CA HIS A 35 -0.53 1.31 -17.65
C HIS A 35 -0.02 -0.15 -17.58
N ASP A 36 0.54 -0.67 -18.68
CA ASP A 36 1.09 -2.04 -18.78
C ASP A 36 2.38 -2.31 -17.96
N SER A 37 2.97 -1.29 -17.33
CA SER A 37 4.20 -1.40 -16.53
C SER A 37 3.92 -1.81 -15.08
N GLY A 38 4.60 -2.86 -14.59
CA GLY A 38 4.51 -3.34 -13.19
C GLY A 38 4.26 -4.85 -13.07
N SER A 39 3.84 -5.29 -11.90
CA SER A 39 3.41 -6.67 -11.61
C SER A 39 2.14 -6.62 -10.75
N ASP A 40 1.05 -7.19 -11.24
CA ASP A 40 -0.22 -7.39 -10.52
C ASP A 40 -0.22 -8.69 -9.70
N TYR A 41 0.93 -9.38 -9.62
CA TYR A 41 1.09 -10.50 -8.71
C TYR A 41 0.95 -10.04 -7.25
N TRP A 42 0.26 -10.89 -6.48
CA TRP A 42 0.18 -10.76 -5.03
C TRP A 42 1.55 -10.94 -4.40
N PHE A 43 1.85 -10.11 -3.40
CA PHE A 43 3.08 -10.19 -2.62
C PHE A 43 2.75 -10.10 -1.13
N SER A 44 3.56 -10.78 -0.31
CA SER A 44 3.39 -10.76 1.15
C SER A 44 3.77 -9.41 1.72
N VAL A 45 2.87 -8.85 2.54
CA VAL A 45 3.04 -7.51 3.09
C VAL A 45 3.97 -7.56 4.30
N PRO A 46 5.11 -6.85 4.28
CA PRO A 46 6.06 -6.85 5.40
C PRO A 46 5.50 -6.08 6.60
N THR A 47 6.13 -6.22 7.77
CA THR A 47 5.66 -5.57 9.01
C THR A 47 6.14 -4.13 9.19
N SER A 48 7.12 -3.68 8.39
CA SER A 48 7.71 -2.34 8.44
C SER A 48 7.70 -1.67 7.06
N PHE A 49 7.63 -0.34 7.04
CA PHE A 49 7.82 0.44 5.80
C PHE A 49 9.28 0.48 5.34
N ASP A 50 10.23 0.17 6.22
CA ASP A 50 11.66 0.13 5.89
C ASP A 50 12.08 -1.18 5.21
N ASP A 51 11.18 -2.16 5.16
CA ASP A 51 11.43 -3.40 4.43
C ASP A 51 11.48 -3.10 2.92
N PRO A 52 12.48 -3.62 2.18
CA PRO A 52 12.56 -3.40 0.73
C PRO A 52 11.33 -3.91 -0.03
N GLY A 53 10.63 -4.92 0.49
CA GLY A 53 9.37 -5.42 -0.02
C GLY A 53 8.15 -4.59 0.38
N ALA A 54 8.31 -3.49 1.11
CA ALA A 54 7.21 -2.59 1.45
C ALA A 54 6.95 -1.54 0.37
N LYS A 55 7.96 -1.26 -0.47
CA LYS A 55 7.96 -0.15 -1.42
C LYS A 55 7.50 -0.63 -2.81
N TRP A 56 6.45 0.03 -3.30
CA TRP A 56 6.05 0.02 -4.70
C TRP A 56 6.29 1.40 -5.30
N ASP A 57 6.90 1.42 -6.47
CA ASP A 57 7.20 2.64 -7.22
C ASP A 57 6.40 2.61 -8.52
N ARG A 58 5.68 3.70 -8.79
CA ARG A 58 4.97 3.91 -10.06
C ARG A 58 5.63 5.09 -10.75
N SER A 59 6.27 4.80 -11.88
CA SER A 59 6.86 5.79 -12.77
C SER A 59 5.83 6.80 -13.28
N ASP A 60 4.59 6.34 -13.39
CA ASP A 60 3.47 7.10 -13.92
C ASP A 60 2.45 7.32 -12.80
N HIS A 61 1.99 8.56 -12.72
CA HIS A 61 1.34 9.16 -11.56
C HIS A 61 -0.17 9.26 -11.87
N ASP A 62 -0.94 8.19 -11.62
CA ASP A 62 -2.39 8.14 -11.89
C ASP A 62 -3.11 7.25 -10.86
N TRP A 63 -4.41 7.03 -11.04
CA TRP A 63 -5.24 6.20 -10.19
C TRP A 63 -4.88 4.71 -10.26
N GLU A 64 -4.75 4.08 -9.10
CA GLU A 64 -4.51 2.65 -8.97
C GLU A 64 -5.48 1.99 -8.00
N VAL A 65 -5.71 0.69 -8.19
CA VAL A 65 -6.32 -0.19 -7.20
C VAL A 65 -5.23 -0.82 -6.34
N ILE A 66 -5.32 -0.63 -5.03
CA ILE A 66 -4.53 -1.39 -4.06
C ILE A 66 -5.45 -2.44 -3.43
N GLY A 67 -5.14 -3.71 -3.67
CA GLY A 67 -5.89 -4.84 -3.15
C GLY A 67 -5.14 -5.57 -2.03
N PHE A 68 -5.90 -6.17 -1.12
CA PHE A 68 -5.41 -6.97 0.00
C PHE A 68 -6.17 -8.28 0.08
N LYS A 69 -5.49 -9.36 0.44
CA LYS A 69 -6.12 -10.66 0.75
C LYS A 69 -5.54 -11.29 2.01
N ASP A 70 -6.36 -12.03 2.74
CA ASP A 70 -5.92 -12.86 3.87
C ASP A 70 -5.69 -14.33 3.46
N GLU A 71 -5.23 -15.14 4.42
CA GLU A 71 -5.06 -16.60 4.25
C GLU A 71 -6.37 -17.33 3.90
N GLY A 72 -7.51 -16.79 4.34
CA GLY A 72 -8.84 -17.33 4.04
C GLY A 72 -9.36 -16.97 2.65
N GLY A 73 -8.59 -16.19 1.87
CA GLY A 73 -8.96 -15.73 0.54
C GLY A 73 -9.95 -14.56 0.52
N LYS A 74 -10.28 -13.97 1.67
CA LYS A 74 -11.08 -12.75 1.73
C LYS A 74 -10.27 -11.61 1.12
N GLN A 75 -10.91 -10.78 0.30
CA GLN A 75 -10.25 -9.66 -0.37
C GLN A 75 -10.93 -8.32 -0.09
N VAL A 76 -10.15 -7.25 -0.12
CA VAL A 76 -10.64 -5.86 -0.13
C VAL A 76 -9.74 -5.04 -1.06
N GLY A 77 -10.30 -4.05 -1.72
CA GLY A 77 -9.56 -3.16 -2.62
C GLY A 77 -9.99 -1.70 -2.48
N PHE A 78 -9.05 -0.81 -2.77
CA PHE A 78 -9.22 0.64 -2.66
C PHE A 78 -8.72 1.30 -3.94
N TYR A 79 -9.49 2.25 -4.46
CA TYR A 79 -9.08 3.11 -5.56
C TYR A 79 -8.34 4.32 -4.98
N VAL A 80 -7.10 4.53 -5.39
CA VAL A 80 -6.19 5.52 -4.79
C VAL A 80 -5.53 6.33 -5.89
N ASP A 81 -5.63 7.66 -5.79
CA ASP A 81 -4.93 8.59 -6.67
C ASP A 81 -3.46 8.70 -6.24
N LEU A 82 -2.52 8.26 -7.07
CA LEU A 82 -1.09 8.35 -6.76
C LEU A 82 -0.42 9.59 -7.36
N GLU A 83 -1.16 10.46 -8.05
CA GLU A 83 -0.59 11.46 -8.96
C GLU A 83 0.35 12.44 -8.23
N LYS A 84 -0.04 12.84 -7.02
CA LYS A 84 0.60 13.94 -6.27
C LYS A 84 1.09 13.52 -4.89
N PHE A 85 1.04 12.23 -4.56
CA PHE A 85 1.19 11.77 -3.19
C PHE A 85 2.20 10.65 -3.03
N THR A 86 2.91 10.67 -1.91
CA THR A 86 3.44 9.45 -1.31
C THR A 86 2.33 8.82 -0.48
N THR A 87 1.97 7.59 -0.83
CA THR A 87 0.89 6.83 -0.18
C THR A 87 1.48 5.82 0.80
N TYR A 88 1.04 5.87 2.05
CA TYR A 88 1.35 4.91 3.08
C TYR A 88 0.11 4.11 3.44
N VAL A 89 0.21 2.79 3.40
CA VAL A 89 -0.88 1.88 3.72
C VAL A 89 -0.51 0.99 4.90
N THR A 90 -1.32 1.01 5.95
CA THR A 90 -1.17 0.10 7.09
C THR A 90 -2.35 -0.86 7.13
N VAL A 91 -2.05 -2.16 7.12
CA VAL A 91 -3.04 -3.23 7.25
C VAL A 91 -3.19 -3.59 8.73
N HIS A 92 -4.34 -3.29 9.33
CA HIS A 92 -4.71 -3.76 10.67
C HIS A 92 -5.62 -5.00 10.62
N THR A 93 -6.43 -5.13 9.57
CA THR A 93 -7.16 -6.35 9.19
C THR A 93 -7.50 -6.27 7.69
N VAL A 94 -7.67 -7.40 7.01
CA VAL A 94 -8.16 -7.42 5.62
C VAL A 94 -9.68 -7.18 5.61
N SER A 95 -10.06 -5.90 5.68
CA SER A 95 -11.44 -5.41 5.64
C SER A 95 -11.50 -3.93 5.27
N GLN A 96 -12.68 -3.42 4.89
CA GLN A 96 -12.88 -2.01 4.52
C GLN A 96 -12.45 -1.04 5.64
N SER A 97 -12.72 -1.37 6.91
CA SER A 97 -12.35 -0.55 8.06
C SER A 97 -10.96 -0.84 8.62
N GLY A 98 -10.30 -1.89 8.12
CA GLY A 98 -9.02 -2.38 8.62
C GLY A 98 -7.81 -1.88 7.85
N ILE A 99 -8.03 -1.21 6.72
CA ILE A 99 -6.97 -0.62 5.91
C ILE A 99 -6.93 0.86 6.18
N GLN A 100 -5.78 1.35 6.66
CA GLN A 100 -5.52 2.76 6.81
C GLN A 100 -4.67 3.24 5.63
N ILE A 101 -5.15 4.25 4.92
CA ILE A 101 -4.43 4.90 3.81
C ILE A 101 -4.13 6.33 4.23
N VAL A 102 -2.86 6.72 4.16
CA VAL A 102 -2.38 8.07 4.43
C VAL A 102 -1.64 8.58 3.20
N GLN A 103 -2.12 9.69 2.64
CA GLN A 103 -1.49 10.33 1.49
C GLN A 103 -0.81 11.61 1.94
N VAL A 104 0.47 11.75 1.62
CA VAL A 104 1.27 12.93 1.93
C VAL A 104 1.65 13.59 0.61
N GLY A 105 1.25 14.84 0.42
CA GLY A 105 1.60 15.64 -0.74
C GLY A 105 2.81 16.55 -0.48
N PRO A 106 3.30 17.25 -1.52
CA PRO A 106 4.36 18.23 -1.41
C PRO A 106 4.04 19.40 -0.46
#